data_AF-A0A966QGI1-F1
#
_entry.id   AF-A0A966QGI1-F1
#
_cell.length_a   1.000
_cell.length_b   1.000
_cell.length_c   1.000
_cell.angle_alpha   90.00
_cell.angle_beta   90.00
_cell.angle_gamma   90.00
#
_symmetry.space_group_name_H-M   'P 1'
#
loop_
_entity.id
_entity.type
_entity.pdbx_description
1 polymer ?
#
loop_
_entity_poly.entity_id
_entity_poly.type
_entity_poly.pdbx_seq_one_letter_code
_entity_poly.pdbx_strand_id
1 'polypeptide(L)'
;LLFFPTGGGKTEAYLGLAAYTLVLRRLRHGGSIESAGMSVLMRYTLRLLTLDQLGRASTLICALELERRKDPKLLGQWPFEIGLWVGQSGTPNKLGHKGDGDDNSARSRVLAWSGGDNKPIPIDTCPWCGTELGKASLGDERPAVARGVFRLLPDADQPKELRVCCRNRQCRFSGDSTLPLVAVDEMLYQRLPAFVIATVDKFAALPWVGATGKLFGRVSHAQPGKGFFGPSDGTDQPGTRLPHGLEPPDLIIQDELHLISGPLGSMGGLYEAVIDELCARQVETANGEQTVRPKIVASTATVRRASQQMQALFGRCSPPAVFPAPGPDRRDSFFSYTAP
;
A
#
# COMPACT_ATOMS: atom_id res chain seq x y z
N LEU A 1 -5.14 2.37 19.48
CA LEU A 1 -3.69 2.45 19.73
C LEU A 1 -3.18 1.06 20.04
N LEU A 2 -2.39 0.48 19.14
CA LEU A 2 -1.71 -0.79 19.39
C LEU A 2 -0.47 -0.52 20.25
N PHE A 3 -0.51 -1.01 21.48
CA PHE A 3 0.58 -0.88 22.44
C PHE A 3 1.04 -2.27 22.89
N PHE A 4 1.98 -2.84 22.15
CA PHE A 4 2.70 -4.02 22.58
C PHE A 4 4.17 -3.66 22.85
N PRO A 5 4.85 -4.39 23.76
CA PRO A 5 6.29 -4.33 23.87
C PRO A 5 6.96 -4.68 22.53
N THR A 6 8.23 -4.29 22.37
CA THR A 6 9.03 -4.65 21.19
C THR A 6 9.05 -6.17 21.02
N GLY A 7 8.82 -6.66 19.79
CA GLY A 7 8.68 -8.09 19.51
C GLY A 7 7.31 -8.69 19.84
N GLY A 8 6.39 -7.94 20.44
CA GLY A 8 5.06 -8.44 20.84
C GLY A 8 4.02 -8.60 19.73
N GLY A 9 4.43 -8.74 18.46
CA GLY A 9 3.50 -9.02 17.36
C GLY A 9 2.65 -7.84 16.87
N LYS A 10 3.09 -6.59 17.07
CA LYS A 10 2.37 -5.38 16.60
C LYS A 10 2.02 -5.45 15.12
N THR A 11 3.00 -5.86 14.32
CA THR A 11 2.88 -5.91 12.87
C THR A 11 1.91 -6.99 12.42
N GLU A 12 1.96 -8.18 13.02
CA GLU A 12 1.00 -9.25 12.77
C GLU A 12 -0.43 -8.79 13.08
N ALA A 13 -0.63 -8.06 14.18
CA ALA A 13 -1.94 -7.56 14.59
C ALA A 13 -2.54 -6.59 13.56
N TYR A 14 -1.79 -5.57 13.12
CA TYR A 14 -2.31 -4.64 12.11
C TYR A 14 -2.40 -5.26 10.71
N LEU A 15 -1.53 -6.21 10.35
CA LEU A 15 -1.62 -6.93 9.07
C LEU A 15 -2.84 -7.86 9.05
N GLY A 16 -3.18 -8.50 10.16
CA GLY A 16 -4.42 -9.28 10.29
C GLY A 16 -5.67 -8.42 10.13
N LEU A 17 -5.69 -7.23 10.75
CA LEU A 17 -6.77 -6.26 10.56
C LEU A 17 -6.84 -5.75 9.11
N ALA A 18 -5.70 -5.50 8.47
CA ALA A 18 -5.65 -5.13 7.06
C ALA A 18 -6.26 -6.23 6.19
N ALA A 19 -5.85 -7.49 6.37
CA ALA A 19 -6.39 -8.63 5.64
C ALA A 19 -7.92 -8.73 5.78
N TYR A 20 -8.42 -8.63 7.01
CA TYR A 20 -9.85 -8.62 7.29
C TYR A 20 -10.57 -7.48 6.56
N THR A 21 -10.01 -6.27 6.60
CA THR A 21 -10.60 -5.08 5.97
C THR A 21 -10.67 -5.22 4.45
N LEU A 22 -9.59 -5.70 3.83
CA LEU A 22 -9.50 -5.95 2.39
C LEU A 22 -10.54 -6.96 1.91
N VAL A 23 -10.65 -8.10 2.60
CA VAL A 23 -11.63 -9.15 2.26
C VAL A 23 -13.05 -8.68 2.53
N LEU A 24 -13.29 -8.02 3.66
CA LEU A 24 -14.61 -7.48 4.01
C LEU A 24 -15.14 -6.50 2.96
N ARG A 25 -14.27 -5.62 2.42
CA ARG A 25 -14.65 -4.71 1.33
C ARG A 25 -15.11 -5.50 0.10
N ARG A 26 -14.37 -6.54 -0.33
CA ARG A 26 -14.78 -7.40 -1.45
C ARG A 26 -16.15 -8.02 -1.22
N LEU A 27 -16.38 -8.58 -0.04
CA LEU A 27 -17.64 -9.25 0.29
C LEU A 27 -18.84 -8.29 0.35
N ARG A 28 -18.67 -7.09 0.94
CA ARG A 28 -19.75 -6.09 1.05
C ARG A 28 -20.24 -5.58 -0.30
N HIS A 29 -19.35 -5.53 -1.28
CA HIS A 29 -19.64 -5.13 -2.65
C HIS A 29 -19.85 -6.33 -3.59
N GLY A 30 -19.99 -7.55 -3.05
CA GLY A 30 -20.26 -8.76 -3.85
C GLY A 30 -19.19 -9.06 -4.92
N GLY A 31 -17.93 -8.69 -4.69
CA GLY A 31 -16.84 -8.88 -5.64
C GLY A 31 -16.90 -7.97 -6.88
N SER A 32 -17.77 -6.94 -6.89
CA SER A 32 -17.89 -6.01 -8.02
C SER A 32 -16.64 -5.14 -8.19
N ILE A 33 -16.56 -4.36 -9.28
CA ILE A 33 -15.41 -3.48 -9.53
C ILE A 33 -15.34 -2.32 -8.51
N GLU A 34 -16.47 -1.92 -7.95
CA GLU A 34 -16.61 -0.92 -6.89
C GLU A 34 -15.89 -1.34 -5.59
N SER A 35 -15.67 -2.65 -5.41
CA SER A 35 -14.88 -3.20 -4.30
C SER A 35 -13.37 -2.98 -4.41
N ALA A 36 -12.89 -2.49 -5.55
CA ALA A 36 -11.47 -2.23 -5.80
C ALA A 36 -11.01 -0.88 -5.21
N GLY A 37 -9.78 -0.50 -5.51
CA GLY A 37 -9.16 0.73 -4.99
C GLY A 37 -8.52 0.54 -3.62
N MET A 38 -7.85 1.59 -3.15
CA MET A 38 -7.13 1.58 -1.88
C MET A 38 -8.10 1.49 -0.71
N SER A 39 -8.00 0.40 0.05
CA SER A 39 -8.77 0.16 1.27
C SER A 39 -7.89 0.33 2.52
N VAL A 40 -6.61 0.00 2.42
CA VAL A 40 -5.64 0.16 3.50
C VAL A 40 -4.53 1.11 3.08
N LEU A 41 -4.37 2.20 3.83
CA LEU A 41 -3.25 3.13 3.72
C LEU A 41 -2.34 2.97 4.94
N MET A 42 -1.16 2.41 4.74
CA MET A 42 -0.13 2.30 5.76
C MET A 42 0.89 3.42 5.60
N ARG A 43 1.18 4.11 6.71
CA ARG A 43 1.98 5.33 6.69
C ARG A 43 3.24 5.17 7.51
N TYR A 44 4.31 5.72 6.98
CA TYR A 44 5.62 5.76 7.62
C TYR A 44 6.16 7.18 7.69
N THR A 45 6.93 7.42 8.74
CA THR A 45 7.73 8.63 8.83
C THR A 45 8.87 8.62 7.81
N LEU A 46 9.56 9.76 7.64
CA LEU A 46 10.66 9.94 6.69
C LEU A 46 11.87 9.01 6.91
N ARG A 47 11.86 8.17 7.95
CA ARG A 47 12.87 7.12 8.11
C ARG A 47 12.55 5.97 7.17
N LEU A 48 13.59 5.42 6.56
CA LEU A 48 13.51 4.34 5.58
C LEU A 48 12.44 3.32 6.00
N LEU A 49 11.47 3.08 5.11
CA LEU A 49 10.68 1.86 5.20
C LEU A 49 11.69 0.71 5.28
N THR A 50 11.63 -0.07 6.36
CA THR A 50 12.47 -1.27 6.39
C THR A 50 11.96 -2.19 5.28
N LEU A 51 12.88 -2.71 4.45
CA LEU A 51 12.57 -3.74 3.45
C LEU A 51 11.72 -4.88 4.06
N ASP A 52 11.92 -5.14 5.35
CA ASP A 52 11.17 -6.10 6.15
C ASP A 52 9.66 -5.79 6.21
N GLN A 53 9.27 -4.54 6.40
CA GLN A 53 7.86 -4.15 6.45
C GLN A 53 7.16 -4.29 5.09
N LEU A 54 7.83 -3.89 4.00
CA LEU A 54 7.33 -4.15 2.65
C LEU A 54 7.20 -5.65 2.40
N GLY A 55 8.22 -6.44 2.78
CA GLY A 55 8.25 -7.89 2.60
C GLY A 55 7.05 -8.56 3.26
N ARG A 56 6.79 -8.26 4.52
CA ARG A 56 5.69 -8.86 5.29
C ARG A 56 4.30 -8.48 4.77
N ALA A 57 4.07 -7.21 4.46
CA ALA A 57 2.82 -6.78 3.84
C ALA A 57 2.64 -7.40 2.44
N SER A 58 3.71 -7.52 1.67
CA SER A 58 3.69 -8.18 0.37
C SER A 58 3.38 -9.67 0.47
N THR A 59 3.87 -10.37 1.50
CA THR A 59 3.53 -11.78 1.76
C THR A 59 2.03 -11.94 1.99
N LEU A 60 1.44 -11.06 2.80
CA LEU A 60 -0.01 -11.05 3.03
C LEU A 60 -0.78 -10.86 1.72
N ILE A 61 -0.41 -9.87 0.91
CA ILE A 61 -1.08 -9.60 -0.36
C ILE A 61 -0.89 -10.77 -1.35
N CYS A 62 0.28 -11.42 -1.37
CA CYS A 62 0.49 -12.65 -2.13
C CYS A 62 -0.51 -13.74 -1.73
N ALA A 63 -0.72 -13.97 -0.43
CA ALA A 63 -1.70 -14.93 0.06
C ALA A 63 -3.13 -14.56 -0.37
N LEU A 64 -3.54 -13.30 -0.18
CA LEU A 64 -4.88 -12.82 -0.56
C LEU A 64 -5.13 -12.93 -2.07
N GLU A 65 -4.14 -12.62 -2.90
CA GLU A 65 -4.26 -12.74 -4.35
C GLU A 65 -4.39 -14.21 -4.78
N LEU A 66 -3.69 -15.14 -4.12
CA LEU A 66 -3.87 -16.57 -4.38
C LEU A 66 -5.25 -17.06 -3.98
N GLU A 67 -5.82 -16.59 -2.87
CA GLU A 67 -7.21 -16.91 -2.50
C GLU A 67 -8.21 -16.31 -3.49
N ARG A 68 -8.03 -15.05 -3.90
CA ARG A 68 -8.89 -14.40 -4.92
C ARG A 68 -8.91 -15.17 -6.24
N ARG A 69 -7.76 -15.71 -6.68
CA ARG A 69 -7.68 -16.52 -7.91
C ARG A 69 -8.50 -17.81 -7.84
N LYS A 70 -8.73 -18.37 -6.65
CA LYS A 70 -9.57 -19.57 -6.48
C LYS A 70 -11.04 -19.25 -6.65
N ASP A 71 -11.50 -18.09 -6.18
CA ASP A 71 -12.88 -17.64 -6.34
C ASP A 71 -13.01 -16.15 -6.74
N PRO A 72 -12.80 -15.83 -8.03
CA PRO A 72 -12.96 -14.48 -8.54
C PRO A 72 -14.40 -13.98 -8.54
N LYS A 73 -15.40 -14.86 -8.38
CA LYS A 73 -16.81 -14.46 -8.29
C LYS A 73 -17.10 -13.87 -6.92
N LEU A 74 -16.56 -14.48 -5.86
CA LEU A 74 -16.72 -14.00 -4.49
C LEU A 74 -15.84 -12.78 -4.18
N LEU A 75 -14.55 -12.84 -4.55
CA LEU A 75 -13.56 -11.84 -4.17
C LEU A 75 -13.27 -10.80 -5.26
N GLY A 76 -13.90 -10.95 -6.43
CA GLY A 76 -13.81 -10.02 -7.54
C GLY A 76 -12.66 -10.28 -8.52
N GLN A 77 -12.79 -9.66 -9.69
CA GLN A 77 -11.85 -9.82 -10.81
C GLN A 77 -10.59 -8.96 -10.66
N TRP A 78 -10.69 -7.80 -10.00
CA TRP A 78 -9.56 -6.91 -9.79
C TRP A 78 -8.58 -7.50 -8.77
N PRO A 79 -7.26 -7.54 -9.02
CA PRO A 79 -6.31 -8.20 -8.14
C PRO A 79 -6.19 -7.54 -6.76
N PHE A 80 -5.79 -8.32 -5.76
CA PHE A 80 -5.20 -7.73 -4.56
C PHE A 80 -3.76 -7.38 -4.86
N GLU A 81 -3.42 -6.10 -4.75
CA GLU A 81 -2.07 -5.58 -4.98
C GLU A 81 -1.62 -4.72 -3.80
N ILE A 82 -0.30 -4.66 -3.60
CA ILE A 82 0.37 -3.73 -2.69
C ILE A 82 1.10 -2.64 -3.49
N GLY A 83 0.87 -1.40 -3.10
CA GLY A 83 1.49 -0.21 -3.64
C GLY A 83 2.62 0.29 -2.75
N LEU A 84 3.74 0.71 -3.35
CA LEU A 84 4.79 1.44 -2.66
C LEU A 84 4.84 2.89 -3.18
N TRP A 85 4.26 3.81 -2.42
CA TRP A 85 4.14 5.24 -2.75
C TRP A 85 5.12 6.07 -1.92
N VAL A 86 6.38 6.10 -2.36
CA VAL A 86 7.48 6.75 -1.62
C VAL A 86 8.28 7.68 -2.54
N GLY A 87 9.09 8.56 -1.96
CA GLY A 87 9.91 9.52 -2.69
C GLY A 87 10.73 8.92 -3.85
N GLN A 88 11.08 9.76 -4.84
CA GLN A 88 11.72 9.32 -6.10
C GLN A 88 13.03 8.55 -5.87
N SER A 89 13.74 8.81 -4.77
CA SER A 89 14.95 8.06 -4.40
C SER A 89 14.67 6.57 -4.13
N GLY A 90 13.47 6.22 -3.65
CA GLY A 90 13.07 4.85 -3.39
C GLY A 90 12.42 4.17 -4.60
N THR A 91 11.54 4.87 -5.32
CA THR A 91 10.76 4.31 -6.43
C THR A 91 10.62 5.28 -7.62
N PRO A 92 10.56 4.80 -8.88
CA PRO A 92 10.32 5.66 -10.02
C PRO A 92 8.94 6.34 -9.96
N ASN A 93 8.86 7.60 -10.36
CA ASN A 93 7.57 8.27 -10.53
C ASN A 93 6.92 7.92 -11.88
N LYS A 94 7.73 7.75 -12.92
CA LYS A 94 7.29 7.52 -14.30
C LYS A 94 7.82 6.22 -14.85
N LEU A 95 7.11 5.63 -15.80
CA LEU A 95 7.58 4.45 -16.53
C LEU A 95 8.74 4.79 -17.48
N GLY A 96 8.60 5.92 -18.19
CA GLY A 96 9.53 6.35 -19.23
C GLY A 96 9.36 5.61 -20.56
N HIS A 97 10.09 6.06 -21.58
CA HIS A 97 10.13 5.46 -22.91
C HIS A 97 11.50 5.66 -23.55
N LYS A 98 11.78 4.94 -24.64
CA LYS A 98 13.01 5.11 -25.41
C LYS A 98 13.14 6.57 -25.87
N GLY A 99 14.28 7.18 -25.55
CA GLY A 99 14.60 8.55 -25.95
C GLY A 99 13.98 9.65 -25.08
N ASP A 100 13.37 9.35 -23.94
CA ASP A 100 12.85 10.36 -23.01
C ASP A 100 13.93 11.16 -22.26
N GLY A 101 15.13 10.59 -22.11
CA GLY A 101 16.26 11.19 -21.41
C GLY A 101 16.08 11.29 -19.88
N ASP A 102 15.12 10.55 -19.30
CA ASP A 102 14.89 10.56 -17.84
C ASP A 102 15.59 9.38 -17.18
N ASP A 103 16.73 9.65 -16.53
CA ASP A 103 17.51 8.66 -15.77
C ASP A 103 16.77 8.10 -14.55
N ASN A 104 15.72 8.79 -14.08
CA ASN A 104 14.89 8.36 -12.96
C ASN A 104 13.65 7.55 -13.36
N SER A 105 13.43 7.35 -14.67
CA SER A 105 12.33 6.53 -15.15
C SER A 105 12.50 5.06 -14.78
N ALA A 106 11.38 4.33 -14.67
CA ALA A 106 11.40 2.91 -14.41
C ALA A 106 12.21 2.16 -15.47
N ARG A 107 12.09 2.57 -16.74
CA ARG A 107 12.88 2.06 -17.86
C ARG A 107 14.38 2.23 -17.62
N SER A 108 14.84 3.45 -17.39
CA SER A 108 16.27 3.75 -17.21
C SER A 108 16.86 2.99 -16.03
N ARG A 109 16.14 2.92 -14.90
CA ARG A 109 16.59 2.14 -13.74
C ARG A 109 16.69 0.65 -14.03
N VAL A 110 15.72 0.07 -14.72
CA VAL A 110 15.75 -1.36 -15.09
C VAL A 110 16.90 -1.67 -16.05
N LEU A 111 17.15 -0.82 -17.05
CA LEU A 111 18.22 -1.02 -18.02
C LEU A 111 19.62 -0.80 -17.43
N ALA A 112 19.76 0.14 -16.49
CA ALA A 112 21.01 0.40 -15.79
C ALA A 112 21.34 -0.66 -14.72
N TRP A 113 20.34 -1.43 -14.27
CA TRP A 113 20.53 -2.41 -13.21
C TRP A 113 21.23 -3.67 -13.72
N SER A 114 22.46 -3.88 -13.26
CA SER A 114 23.30 -5.04 -13.59
C SER A 114 23.36 -6.10 -12.48
N GLY A 115 22.53 -5.98 -11.45
CA GLY A 115 22.62 -6.71 -10.18
C GLY A 115 23.19 -5.84 -9.05
N GLY A 116 22.99 -6.25 -7.80
CA GLY A 116 23.41 -5.47 -6.62
C GLY A 116 22.32 -4.55 -6.05
N ASP A 117 22.71 -3.58 -5.23
CA ASP A 117 21.80 -2.87 -4.31
C ASP A 117 21.01 -1.72 -4.95
N ASN A 118 21.46 -1.19 -6.10
CA ASN A 118 20.77 -0.10 -6.81
C ASN A 118 19.59 -0.61 -7.66
N LYS A 119 18.62 -1.25 -7.02
CA LYS A 119 17.49 -1.94 -7.69
C LYS A 119 16.42 -0.94 -8.14
N PRO A 120 15.70 -1.21 -9.25
CA PRO A 120 14.58 -0.37 -9.68
C PRO A 120 13.45 -0.25 -8.65
N ILE A 121 13.23 -1.32 -7.90
CA ILE A 121 12.26 -1.39 -6.79
C ILE A 121 13.00 -2.02 -5.60
N PRO A 122 12.86 -1.48 -4.38
CA PRO A 122 13.55 -1.96 -3.20
C PRO A 122 12.92 -3.28 -2.72
N ILE A 123 13.26 -4.39 -3.38
CA ILE A 123 12.84 -5.74 -2.97
C ILE A 123 13.97 -6.74 -3.18
N ASP A 124 14.32 -7.43 -2.10
CA ASP A 124 15.51 -8.29 -2.06
C ASP A 124 15.17 -9.76 -2.27
N THR A 125 14.03 -10.19 -1.75
CA THR A 125 13.57 -11.58 -1.76
C THR A 125 12.12 -11.63 -2.24
N CYS A 126 11.75 -12.76 -2.84
CA CYS A 126 10.37 -13.03 -3.19
C CYS A 126 9.55 -13.16 -1.90
N PRO A 127 8.51 -12.33 -1.70
CA PRO A 127 7.75 -12.31 -0.45
C PRO A 127 6.91 -13.57 -0.25
N TRP A 128 6.72 -14.39 -1.29
CA TRP A 128 5.99 -15.65 -1.20
C TRP A 128 6.87 -16.86 -0.85
N CYS A 129 8.01 -17.01 -1.52
CA CYS A 129 8.86 -18.22 -1.40
C CYS A 129 10.25 -17.97 -0.83
N GLY A 130 10.59 -16.73 -0.48
CA GLY A 130 11.89 -16.35 0.10
C GLY A 130 13.06 -16.34 -0.87
N THR A 131 12.88 -16.74 -2.14
CA THR A 131 13.97 -16.75 -3.13
C THR A 131 14.55 -15.35 -3.34
N GLU A 132 15.86 -15.19 -3.21
CA GLU A 132 16.56 -13.93 -3.49
C GLU A 132 16.33 -13.45 -4.93
N LEU A 133 16.05 -12.16 -5.10
CA LEU A 133 15.78 -11.54 -6.39
C LEU A 133 16.99 -10.74 -6.93
N GLY A 134 17.85 -10.23 -6.04
CA GLY A 134 18.92 -9.27 -6.39
C GLY A 134 20.35 -9.81 -6.50
N LYS A 135 20.60 -11.05 -6.11
CA LYS A 135 21.91 -11.73 -6.15
C LYS A 135 21.81 -13.06 -6.91
N ALA A 136 22.94 -13.65 -7.29
CA ALA A 136 22.98 -15.04 -7.70
C ALA A 136 22.55 -15.89 -6.50
N SER A 137 21.37 -16.51 -6.55
CA SER A 137 20.92 -17.40 -5.47
C SER A 137 21.90 -18.56 -5.33
N LEU A 138 22.14 -18.98 -4.08
CA LEU A 138 22.82 -20.24 -3.76
C LEU A 138 22.11 -21.39 -4.50
N GLY A 139 22.69 -21.86 -5.61
CA GLY A 139 22.14 -22.92 -6.47
C GLY A 139 21.72 -22.50 -7.89
N ASP A 140 21.79 -21.22 -8.26
CA ASP A 140 21.60 -20.78 -9.66
C ASP A 140 22.55 -19.60 -9.96
N GLU A 141 23.70 -19.97 -10.55
CA GLU A 141 24.87 -19.14 -10.87
C GLU A 141 24.62 -18.08 -11.95
N ARG A 142 23.41 -18.02 -12.52
CA ARG A 142 23.05 -17.05 -13.56
C ARG A 142 22.79 -15.65 -12.97
N PRO A 143 23.20 -14.56 -13.66
CA PRO A 143 22.95 -13.19 -13.21
C PRO A 143 21.44 -12.91 -13.05
N ALA A 144 21.06 -12.13 -12.03
CA ALA A 144 19.65 -11.78 -11.78
C ALA A 144 18.99 -11.04 -12.96
N VAL A 145 19.79 -10.28 -13.72
CA VAL A 145 19.40 -9.60 -14.97
C VAL A 145 18.93 -10.59 -16.04
N ALA A 146 19.52 -11.80 -16.08
CA ALA A 146 19.27 -12.79 -17.13
C ALA A 146 17.90 -13.48 -17.04
N ARG A 147 17.09 -13.24 -16.00
CA ARG A 147 15.77 -13.87 -15.82
C ARG A 147 14.59 -12.91 -15.78
N GLY A 148 14.78 -11.62 -16.05
CA GLY A 148 13.66 -10.67 -16.09
C GLY A 148 12.92 -10.61 -14.76
N VAL A 149 13.65 -10.42 -13.65
CA VAL A 149 13.07 -10.15 -12.32
C VAL A 149 12.22 -8.89 -12.40
N PHE A 150 12.78 -7.81 -12.94
CA PHE A 150 12.06 -6.58 -13.27
C PHE A 150 11.73 -6.61 -14.76
N ARG A 151 10.44 -6.69 -15.11
CA ARG A 151 9.99 -6.74 -16.51
C ARG A 151 9.25 -5.48 -16.87
N LEU A 152 9.73 -4.85 -17.94
CA LEU A 152 9.05 -3.81 -18.67
C LEU A 152 8.11 -4.48 -19.68
N LEU A 153 6.81 -4.19 -19.59
CA LEU A 153 5.78 -4.74 -20.46
C LEU A 153 5.05 -3.61 -21.21
N PRO A 154 4.63 -3.83 -22.47
CA PRO A 154 4.86 -5.04 -23.26
C PRO A 154 6.32 -5.21 -23.72
N ASP A 155 7.07 -4.11 -23.79
CA ASP A 155 8.48 -4.08 -24.16
C ASP A 155 9.24 -2.97 -23.41
N ALA A 156 10.56 -2.93 -23.57
CA ALA A 156 11.43 -1.96 -22.92
C ALA A 156 11.49 -0.60 -23.62
N ASP A 157 10.99 -0.46 -24.86
CA ASP A 157 11.03 0.79 -25.61
C ASP A 157 9.81 1.66 -25.31
N GLN A 158 8.63 1.09 -25.14
CA GLN A 158 7.42 1.77 -24.64
C GLN A 158 6.71 0.97 -23.54
N PRO A 159 7.32 0.91 -22.34
CA PRO A 159 6.69 0.21 -21.22
C PRO A 159 5.41 0.91 -20.77
N LYS A 160 4.36 0.11 -20.60
CA LYS A 160 3.11 0.46 -19.92
C LYS A 160 3.06 -0.09 -18.50
N GLU A 161 3.91 -1.05 -18.18
CA GLU A 161 3.99 -1.64 -16.85
C GLU A 161 5.42 -2.02 -16.49
N LEU A 162 5.75 -1.89 -15.21
CA LEU A 162 6.90 -2.52 -14.57
C LEU A 162 6.39 -3.58 -13.59
N ARG A 163 6.74 -4.85 -13.82
CA ARG A 163 6.35 -5.99 -12.98
C ARG A 163 7.54 -6.69 -12.37
N VAL A 164 7.33 -7.25 -11.17
CA VAL A 164 8.34 -8.07 -10.47
C VAL A 164 7.98 -9.54 -10.58
N CYS A 165 8.91 -10.38 -11.00
CA CYS A 165 8.70 -11.80 -11.18
C CYS A 165 9.72 -12.61 -10.37
N CYS A 166 9.24 -13.67 -9.72
CA CYS A 166 10.12 -14.59 -9.02
C CYS A 166 10.94 -15.42 -10.02
N ARG A 167 12.23 -15.57 -9.76
CA ARG A 167 13.14 -16.40 -10.55
C ARG A 167 13.01 -17.91 -10.27
N ASN A 168 12.39 -18.29 -9.16
CA ASN A 168 12.11 -19.69 -8.84
C ASN A 168 10.92 -20.18 -9.67
N ARG A 169 11.17 -21.12 -10.60
CA ARG A 169 10.15 -21.68 -11.51
C ARG A 169 9.04 -22.46 -10.80
N GLN A 170 9.28 -22.89 -9.56
CA GLN A 170 8.25 -23.56 -8.74
C GLN A 170 7.40 -22.57 -7.95
N CYS A 171 7.78 -21.28 -7.91
CA CYS A 171 7.02 -20.26 -7.22
C CYS A 171 5.72 -19.94 -7.98
N ARG A 172 4.64 -19.71 -7.23
CA ARG A 172 3.33 -19.27 -7.74
C ARG A 172 3.36 -17.91 -8.44
N PHE A 173 4.42 -17.14 -8.22
CA PHE A 173 4.64 -15.81 -8.80
C PHE A 173 5.85 -15.79 -9.75
N SER A 174 5.97 -16.83 -10.58
CA SER A 174 6.96 -16.95 -11.64
C SER A 174 6.29 -17.05 -13.02
N GLY A 175 7.06 -16.91 -14.10
CA GLY A 175 6.53 -16.93 -15.47
C GLY A 175 5.60 -15.73 -15.72
N ASP A 176 4.37 -15.97 -16.18
CA ASP A 176 3.38 -14.93 -16.46
C ASP A 176 2.62 -14.45 -15.21
N SER A 177 2.75 -15.18 -14.10
CA SER A 177 2.20 -14.76 -12.81
C SER A 177 3.22 -13.88 -12.08
N THR A 178 3.03 -12.56 -12.12
CA THR A 178 3.94 -11.62 -11.45
C THR A 178 3.55 -11.41 -9.99
N LEU A 179 4.50 -10.96 -9.16
CA LEU A 179 4.21 -10.52 -7.80
C LEU A 179 3.19 -9.36 -7.83
N PRO A 180 2.24 -9.32 -6.90
CA PRO A 180 1.21 -8.29 -6.83
C PRO A 180 1.73 -6.99 -6.22
N LEU A 181 2.87 -6.49 -6.71
CA LEU A 181 3.56 -5.29 -6.25
C LEU A 181 3.52 -4.21 -7.34
N VAL A 182 3.14 -3.00 -6.96
CA VAL A 182 3.10 -1.82 -7.82
C VAL A 182 3.94 -0.72 -7.17
N ALA A 183 5.01 -0.28 -7.82
CA ALA A 183 5.97 0.64 -7.23
C ALA A 183 6.37 1.78 -8.18
N VAL A 184 5.53 2.07 -9.19
CA VAL A 184 5.70 3.24 -10.06
C VAL A 184 4.47 4.12 -9.86
N ASP A 185 4.64 5.42 -9.56
CA ASP A 185 3.52 6.31 -9.26
C ASP A 185 2.45 6.33 -10.35
N GLU A 186 2.84 6.46 -11.63
CA GLU A 186 1.90 6.40 -12.76
C GLU A 186 1.05 5.13 -12.74
N MET A 187 1.66 3.98 -12.41
CA MET A 187 0.94 2.71 -12.27
C MET A 187 0.08 2.68 -11.01
N LEU A 188 0.54 3.26 -9.89
CA LEU A 188 -0.24 3.33 -8.65
C LEU A 188 -1.58 4.05 -8.90
N TYR A 189 -1.54 5.18 -9.59
CA TYR A 189 -2.74 5.97 -9.88
C TYR A 189 -3.67 5.32 -10.93
N GLN A 190 -3.16 4.40 -11.74
CA GLN A 190 -3.97 3.64 -12.69
C GLN A 190 -4.53 2.36 -12.07
N ARG A 191 -3.75 1.64 -11.27
CA ARG A 191 -4.11 0.32 -10.76
C ARG A 191 -4.84 0.34 -9.42
N LEU A 192 -4.62 1.38 -8.63
CA LEU A 192 -5.19 1.59 -7.30
C LEU A 192 -5.06 0.34 -6.41
N PRO A 193 -3.82 -0.03 -6.00
CA PRO A 193 -3.58 -1.18 -5.15
C PRO A 193 -4.42 -1.11 -3.87
N ALA A 194 -4.92 -2.26 -3.42
CA ALA A 194 -5.82 -2.32 -2.28
C ALA A 194 -5.13 -1.97 -0.95
N PHE A 195 -3.81 -2.22 -0.88
CA PHE A 195 -2.96 -1.85 0.24
C PHE A 195 -1.87 -0.90 -0.29
N VAL A 196 -1.72 0.30 0.25
CA VAL A 196 -0.63 1.21 -0.12
C VAL A 196 0.23 1.53 1.09
N ILE A 197 1.53 1.36 0.94
CA ILE A 197 2.54 1.87 1.85
C ILE A 197 2.98 3.24 1.35
N ALA A 198 2.87 4.27 2.18
CA ALA A 198 3.23 5.63 1.82
C ALA A 198 4.12 6.30 2.87
N THR A 199 5.01 7.17 2.41
CA THR A 199 5.79 8.07 3.25
C THR A 199 5.18 9.47 3.24
N VAL A 200 5.36 10.22 4.35
CA VAL A 200 4.72 11.53 4.54
C VAL A 200 5.11 12.56 3.45
N ASP A 201 6.31 12.47 2.89
CA ASP A 201 6.77 13.34 1.79
C ASP A 201 5.87 13.23 0.54
N LYS A 202 5.32 12.06 0.23
CA LYS A 202 4.42 11.90 -0.91
C LYS A 202 3.07 12.60 -0.74
N PHE A 203 2.65 12.86 0.50
CA PHE A 203 1.42 13.62 0.73
C PHE A 203 1.55 15.08 0.27
N ALA A 204 2.78 15.61 0.14
CA ALA A 204 3.01 16.90 -0.48
C ALA A 204 2.58 16.95 -1.96
N ALA A 205 2.44 15.80 -2.63
CA ALA A 205 1.98 15.73 -4.01
C ALA A 205 0.45 15.88 -4.14
N LEU A 206 -0.33 15.66 -3.07
CA LEU A 206 -1.80 15.68 -3.12
C LEU A 206 -2.40 16.97 -3.74
N PRO A 207 -1.89 18.18 -3.45
CA PRO A 207 -2.45 19.40 -4.03
C PRO A 207 -2.06 19.63 -5.50
N TRP A 208 -0.98 19.00 -5.97
CA TRP A 208 -0.34 19.31 -7.26
C TRP A 208 -0.54 18.23 -8.32
N VAL A 209 -0.77 16.99 -7.91
CA VAL A 209 -0.87 15.83 -8.80
C VAL A 209 -2.30 15.30 -8.76
N GLY A 210 -3.16 15.79 -9.63
CA GLY A 210 -4.59 15.42 -9.64
C GLY A 210 -4.87 13.92 -9.66
N ALA A 211 -3.99 13.13 -10.28
CA ALA A 211 -4.09 11.67 -10.33
C ALA A 211 -4.06 10.99 -8.95
N THR A 212 -3.48 11.63 -7.91
CA THR A 212 -3.48 11.08 -6.54
C THR A 212 -4.89 10.97 -5.98
N GLY A 213 -5.84 11.80 -6.43
CA GLY A 213 -7.24 11.74 -6.00
C GLY A 213 -7.87 10.36 -6.25
N LYS A 214 -7.41 9.63 -7.27
CA LYS A 214 -7.90 8.27 -7.56
C LYS A 214 -7.59 7.27 -6.44
N LEU A 215 -6.48 7.44 -5.71
CA LEU A 215 -6.19 6.63 -4.52
C LEU A 215 -7.26 6.80 -3.43
N PHE A 216 -7.93 7.95 -3.38
CA PHE A 216 -9.01 8.25 -2.44
C PHE A 216 -10.40 8.07 -3.06
N GLY A 217 -10.51 7.22 -4.09
CA GLY A 217 -11.78 6.85 -4.69
C GLY A 217 -12.36 7.88 -5.67
N ARG A 218 -11.64 8.97 -5.98
CA ARG A 218 -12.04 9.97 -6.99
C ARG A 218 -11.83 9.45 -8.41
N VAL A 219 -12.59 8.41 -8.73
CA VAL A 219 -12.60 7.67 -9.99
C VAL A 219 -13.94 7.91 -10.68
N SER A 220 -13.94 8.00 -12.00
CA SER A 220 -15.14 8.15 -12.83
C SER A 220 -15.36 6.99 -13.77
N HIS A 221 -14.30 6.27 -14.18
CA HIS A 221 -14.40 5.12 -15.07
C HIS A 221 -13.43 4.01 -14.69
N ALA A 222 -13.79 2.78 -15.03
CA ALA A 222 -12.93 1.61 -14.93
C ALA A 222 -12.89 0.89 -16.28
N GLN A 223 -11.68 0.56 -16.74
CA GLN A 223 -11.48 -0.28 -17.91
C GLN A 223 -10.79 -1.58 -17.49
N PRO A 224 -11.45 -2.75 -17.67
CA PRO A 224 -10.83 -4.04 -17.41
C PRO A 224 -9.47 -4.17 -18.09
N GLY A 225 -8.46 -4.61 -17.32
CA GLY A 225 -7.10 -4.79 -17.80
C GLY A 225 -6.26 -3.52 -17.96
N LYS A 226 -6.86 -2.31 -18.01
CA LYS A 226 -6.11 -1.05 -18.12
C LYS A 226 -6.05 -0.24 -16.83
N GLY A 227 -7.09 -0.25 -16.01
CA GLY A 227 -7.11 0.50 -14.76
C GLY A 227 -8.28 1.46 -14.63
N PHE A 228 -8.07 2.44 -13.75
CA PHE A 228 -9.05 3.43 -13.33
C PHE A 228 -8.70 4.82 -13.84
N PHE A 229 -9.75 5.53 -14.24
CA PHE A 229 -9.68 6.88 -14.76
C PHE A 229 -10.51 7.81 -13.89
N GLY A 230 -10.02 9.02 -13.69
CA GLY A 230 -10.59 10.04 -12.82
C GLY A 230 -10.59 11.40 -13.50
N PRO A 231 -11.18 12.43 -12.88
CA PRO A 231 -11.35 13.75 -13.49
C PRO A 231 -10.06 14.40 -14.03
N SER A 232 -8.90 14.03 -13.48
CA SER A 232 -7.59 14.52 -13.92
C SER A 232 -7.10 13.92 -15.25
N ASP A 233 -7.73 12.85 -15.74
CA ASP A 233 -7.29 12.12 -16.95
C ASP A 233 -7.96 12.66 -18.24
N GLY A 234 -8.74 13.74 -18.14
CA GLY A 234 -9.47 14.35 -19.27
C GLY A 234 -10.96 14.00 -19.31
N THR A 235 -11.65 14.52 -20.33
CA THR A 235 -13.12 14.46 -20.46
C THR A 235 -13.64 13.21 -21.17
N ASP A 236 -12.87 12.64 -22.11
CA ASP A 236 -13.23 11.43 -22.86
C ASP A 236 -12.52 10.20 -22.27
N GLN A 237 -13.14 9.60 -21.27
CA GLN A 237 -12.54 8.51 -20.50
C GLN A 237 -13.04 7.15 -20.98
N PRO A 238 -12.13 6.19 -21.19
CA PRO A 238 -12.52 4.87 -21.66
C PRO A 238 -13.08 4.00 -20.52
N GLY A 239 -13.87 2.99 -20.88
CA GLY A 239 -14.36 1.97 -19.96
C GLY A 239 -15.76 2.25 -19.41
N THR A 240 -16.11 1.53 -18.35
CA THR A 240 -17.43 1.60 -17.72
C THR A 240 -17.47 2.74 -16.72
N ARG A 241 -18.52 3.56 -16.77
CA ARG A 241 -18.73 4.67 -15.84
C ARG A 241 -19.05 4.16 -14.43
N LEU A 242 -18.41 4.77 -13.44
CA LEU A 242 -18.64 4.56 -12.02
C LEU A 242 -19.27 5.85 -11.44
N PRO A 243 -20.60 5.96 -11.37
CA PRO A 243 -21.28 7.22 -11.01
C PRO A 243 -20.94 7.72 -9.61
N HIS A 244 -20.62 6.80 -8.70
CA HIS A 244 -20.26 7.10 -7.31
C HIS A 244 -18.75 6.98 -7.03
N GLY A 245 -17.94 6.70 -8.06
CA GLY A 245 -16.53 6.38 -7.91
C GLY A 245 -16.28 5.09 -7.14
N LEU A 246 -15.12 5.03 -6.47
CA LEU A 246 -14.77 3.93 -5.57
C LEU A 246 -14.81 4.40 -4.12
N GLU A 247 -14.90 3.47 -3.17
CA GLU A 247 -14.79 3.83 -1.76
C GLU A 247 -13.36 4.30 -1.42
N PRO A 248 -13.21 5.43 -0.70
CA PRO A 248 -11.92 5.85 -0.18
C PRO A 248 -11.42 4.87 0.90
N PRO A 249 -10.15 4.95 1.34
CA PRO A 249 -9.58 4.02 2.32
C PRO A 249 -10.45 3.79 3.57
N ASP A 250 -10.64 2.52 3.95
CA ASP A 250 -11.33 2.11 5.17
C ASP A 250 -10.43 2.25 6.40
N LEU A 251 -9.15 1.92 6.23
CA LEU A 251 -8.19 1.73 7.30
C LEU A 251 -6.91 2.50 7.03
N ILE A 252 -6.53 3.32 7.99
CA ILE A 252 -5.25 3.99 8.06
C ILE A 252 -4.43 3.33 9.17
N ILE A 253 -3.23 2.87 8.83
CA ILE A 253 -2.27 2.34 9.79
C ILE A 253 -1.13 3.34 9.91
N GLN A 254 -0.92 3.87 11.10
CA GLN A 254 0.23 4.72 11.42
C GLN A 254 1.22 3.93 12.26
N ASP A 255 2.33 3.50 11.66
CA ASP A 255 3.40 2.88 12.43
C ASP A 255 4.36 3.93 13.00
N GLU A 256 5.00 3.58 14.11
CA GLU A 256 5.95 4.45 14.81
C GLU A 256 5.43 5.87 15.09
N LEU A 257 4.21 5.98 15.62
CA LEU A 257 3.55 7.26 15.91
C LEU A 257 4.43 8.21 16.74
N HIS A 258 5.27 7.67 17.63
CA HIS A 258 6.19 8.44 18.46
C HIS A 258 7.22 9.25 17.66
N LEU A 259 7.47 8.90 16.40
CA LEU A 259 8.37 9.63 15.50
C LEU A 259 7.70 10.87 14.86
N ILE A 260 6.38 10.96 14.88
CA ILE A 260 5.62 12.11 14.35
C ILE A 260 5.42 13.12 15.49
N SER A 261 6.48 13.86 15.83
CA SER A 261 6.47 14.85 16.90
C SER A 261 7.20 16.14 16.50
N GLY A 262 7.01 17.20 17.27
CA GLY A 262 7.64 18.51 17.02
C GLY A 262 7.28 19.07 15.63
N PRO A 263 8.26 19.61 14.87
CA PRO A 263 8.02 20.21 13.55
C PRO A 263 7.41 19.25 12.52
N LEU A 264 7.82 17.98 12.54
CA LEU A 264 7.27 16.97 11.64
C LEU A 264 5.80 16.68 11.95
N GLY A 265 5.43 16.72 13.24
CA GLY A 265 4.04 16.59 13.67
C GLY A 265 3.16 17.74 13.20
N SER A 266 3.64 18.99 13.29
CA SER A 266 2.89 20.15 12.81
C SER A 266 2.63 20.10 11.30
N MET A 267 3.64 19.73 10.50
CA MET A 267 3.46 19.54 9.06
C MET A 267 2.56 18.34 8.74
N GLY A 268 2.74 17.23 9.46
CA GLY A 268 1.91 16.04 9.32
C GLY A 268 0.42 16.33 9.55
N GLY A 269 0.09 17.10 10.59
CA GLY A 269 -1.29 17.47 10.92
C GLY A 269 -2.03 18.18 9.78
N LEU A 270 -1.34 18.96 8.94
CA LEU A 270 -1.94 19.59 7.76
C LEU A 270 -2.33 18.54 6.71
N TYR A 271 -1.44 17.58 6.42
CA TYR A 271 -1.75 16.49 5.50
C TYR A 271 -2.85 15.58 6.06
N GLU A 272 -2.88 15.37 7.38
CA GLU A 272 -3.92 14.57 8.02
C GLU A 272 -5.32 15.16 7.83
N ALA A 273 -5.48 16.48 7.93
CA ALA A 273 -6.76 17.13 7.68
C ALA A 273 -7.26 16.87 6.23
N VAL A 274 -6.36 17.00 5.26
CA VAL A 274 -6.67 16.75 3.84
C VAL A 274 -6.99 15.28 3.59
N ILE A 275 -6.17 14.35 4.11
CA ILE A 275 -6.40 12.92 3.93
C ILE A 275 -7.71 12.49 4.58
N ASP A 276 -8.00 13.01 5.78
CA ASP A 276 -9.23 12.68 6.46
C ASP A 276 -10.47 13.15 5.69
N GLU A 277 -10.43 14.36 5.13
CA GLU A 277 -11.50 14.88 4.25
C GLU A 277 -11.63 14.06 2.96
N LEU A 278 -10.51 13.70 2.33
CA LEU A 278 -10.50 12.83 1.14
C LEU A 278 -11.06 11.44 1.44
N CYS A 279 -10.93 10.98 2.69
CA CYS A 279 -11.47 9.69 3.14
C CYS A 279 -12.88 9.78 3.73
N ALA A 280 -13.42 10.98 3.95
CA ALA A 280 -14.75 11.16 4.49
C ALA A 280 -15.80 10.85 3.41
N ARG A 281 -16.84 10.11 3.79
CA ARG A 281 -17.99 9.82 2.92
C ARG A 281 -19.29 10.00 3.68
N GLN A 282 -20.29 10.54 3.00
CA GLN A 282 -21.65 10.58 3.52
C GLN A 282 -22.33 9.24 3.25
N VAL A 283 -22.96 8.69 4.28
CA VAL A 283 -23.68 7.42 4.20
C VAL A 283 -25.06 7.65 4.77
N GLU A 284 -26.09 7.27 4.01
CA GLU A 284 -27.45 7.28 4.51
C GLU A 284 -27.64 6.13 5.50
N THR A 285 -28.08 6.46 6.70
CA THR A 285 -28.37 5.49 7.77
C THR A 285 -29.83 5.60 8.18
N ALA A 286 -30.33 4.65 8.96
CA ALA A 286 -31.68 4.70 9.53
C ALA A 286 -31.94 5.99 10.37
N ASN A 287 -30.88 6.67 10.81
CA ASN A 287 -30.94 7.89 11.62
C ASN A 287 -30.60 9.16 10.81
N GLY A 288 -30.58 9.09 9.47
CA GLY A 288 -30.23 10.18 8.56
C GLY A 288 -28.82 10.04 7.96
N GLU A 289 -28.34 11.10 7.31
CA GLU A 289 -26.98 11.14 6.75
C GLU A 289 -25.92 11.15 7.86
N GLN A 290 -24.95 10.26 7.74
CA GLN A 290 -23.83 10.16 8.65
C GLN A 290 -22.51 10.27 7.88
N THR A 291 -21.63 11.17 8.33
CA THR A 291 -20.24 11.21 7.88
C THR A 291 -19.48 10.01 8.44
N VAL A 292 -19.10 9.08 7.56
CA VAL A 292 -18.18 7.99 7.88
C VAL A 292 -16.76 8.43 7.55
N ARG A 293 -15.88 8.32 8.54
CA ARG A 293 -14.45 8.66 8.45
C ARG A 293 -13.63 7.36 8.54
N PRO A 294 -12.39 7.32 8.03
CA PRO A 294 -11.58 6.10 8.05
C PRO A 294 -11.25 5.68 9.49
N LYS A 295 -11.07 4.37 9.69
CA LYS A 295 -10.57 3.82 10.94
C LYS A 295 -9.06 4.07 11.02
N ILE A 296 -8.59 4.70 12.09
CA ILE A 296 -7.16 4.94 12.31
C ILE A 296 -6.65 3.98 13.39
N VAL A 297 -5.60 3.23 13.05
CA VAL A 297 -4.85 2.38 13.97
C VAL A 297 -3.41 2.86 14.01
N ALA A 298 -3.01 3.41 15.14
CA ALA A 298 -1.63 3.80 15.37
C ALA A 298 -0.92 2.75 16.24
N SER A 299 0.35 2.46 15.93
CA SER A 299 1.28 1.74 16.81
C SER A 299 2.35 2.69 17.36
N THR A 300 2.73 2.49 18.61
CA THR A 300 3.75 3.30 19.29
C THR A 300 4.52 2.46 20.30
N ALA A 301 5.79 2.80 20.53
CA ALA A 301 6.57 2.26 21.64
C ALA A 301 6.23 2.95 22.98
N THR A 302 5.58 4.11 22.97
CA THR A 302 5.30 4.92 24.17
C THR A 302 3.85 5.40 24.21
N VAL A 303 3.20 5.26 25.37
CA VAL A 303 1.79 5.68 25.57
C VAL A 303 1.68 7.07 26.23
N ARG A 304 2.78 7.59 26.79
CA ARG A 304 2.76 8.90 27.47
C ARG A 304 2.37 10.00 26.48
N ARG A 305 1.28 10.72 26.78
CA ARG A 305 0.67 11.78 25.94
C ARG A 305 0.15 11.31 24.57
N ALA A 306 0.01 10.01 24.33
CA ALA A 306 -0.48 9.48 23.06
C ALA A 306 -1.87 10.03 22.71
N SER A 307 -2.76 10.22 23.69
CA SER A 307 -4.08 10.82 23.46
C SER A 307 -3.99 12.25 22.93
N GLN A 308 -3.16 13.10 23.54
CA GLN A 308 -2.97 14.49 23.08
C GLN A 308 -2.31 14.54 21.70
N GLN A 309 -1.31 13.68 21.46
CA GLN A 309 -0.65 13.59 20.15
C GLN A 309 -1.62 13.11 19.06
N MET A 310 -2.42 12.08 19.33
CA MET A 310 -3.42 11.56 18.39
C MET A 310 -4.52 12.58 18.13
N GLN A 311 -4.96 13.33 19.15
CA GLN A 311 -5.93 14.40 18.96
C GLN A 311 -5.35 15.51 18.08
N ALA A 312 -4.11 15.95 18.36
CA ALA A 312 -3.44 17.00 17.59
C ALA A 312 -3.16 16.60 16.13
N LEU A 313 -2.85 15.33 15.87
CA LEU A 313 -2.56 14.83 14.53
C LEU A 313 -3.83 14.48 13.74
N PHE A 314 -4.72 13.70 14.34
CA PHE A 314 -5.85 13.10 13.62
C PHE A 314 -7.19 13.82 13.83
N GLY A 315 -7.22 14.87 14.66
CA GLY A 315 -8.45 15.62 14.95
C GLY A 315 -9.57 14.76 15.54
N ARG A 316 -9.22 13.70 16.28
CA ARG A 316 -10.19 12.79 16.92
C ARG A 316 -10.38 13.19 18.38
N CYS A 317 -11.59 13.66 18.71
CA CYS A 317 -11.93 14.14 20.05
C CYS A 317 -12.21 13.03 21.07
N SER A 318 -12.41 11.80 20.62
CA SER A 318 -12.60 10.65 21.52
C SER A 318 -11.26 10.11 22.02
N PRO A 319 -11.18 9.65 23.28
CA PRO A 319 -9.97 9.03 23.79
C PRO A 319 -9.62 7.78 22.99
N PRO A 320 -8.34 7.54 22.68
CA PRO A 320 -7.95 6.37 21.90
C PRO A 320 -8.19 5.10 22.70
N ALA A 321 -8.88 4.13 22.10
CA ALA A 321 -8.93 2.77 22.65
C ALA A 321 -7.53 2.14 22.55
N VAL A 322 -6.95 1.77 23.69
CA VAL A 322 -5.64 1.10 23.78
C VAL A 322 -5.86 -0.42 23.70
N PHE A 323 -5.08 -1.09 22.86
CA PHE A 323 -5.09 -2.55 22.70
C PHE A 323 -3.67 -3.12 22.77
N PRO A 324 -3.44 -4.23 23.50
CA PRO A 324 -4.40 -4.87 24.40
C PRO A 324 -4.82 -3.95 25.54
N ALA A 325 -6.02 -4.18 26.08
CA ALA A 325 -6.47 -3.45 27.27
C ALA A 325 -5.55 -3.82 28.44
N PRO A 326 -5.25 -2.88 29.36
CA PRO A 326 -4.44 -3.18 30.54
C PRO A 326 -5.13 -4.27 31.37
N GLY A 327 -4.42 -5.38 31.56
CA GLY A 327 -4.82 -6.47 32.45
C GLY A 327 -4.46 -6.18 33.91
N PRO A 328 -4.86 -7.06 34.84
CA PRO A 328 -4.52 -6.94 36.26
C PRO A 328 -3.01 -7.07 36.53
N ASP A 329 -2.27 -7.81 35.71
CA ASP A 329 -0.79 -7.83 35.72
C ASP A 329 -0.27 -7.07 34.49
N ARG A 330 0.69 -6.17 34.71
CA ARG A 330 1.42 -5.47 33.63
C ARG A 330 2.09 -6.45 32.66
N ARG A 331 2.48 -7.64 33.12
CA ARG A 331 3.18 -8.66 32.34
C ARG A 331 2.24 -9.59 31.60
N ASP A 332 0.96 -9.62 31.96
CA ASP A 332 -0.03 -10.51 31.36
C ASP A 332 -1.30 -9.73 30.99
N SER A 333 -1.47 -9.56 29.68
CA SER A 333 -2.62 -8.86 29.10
C SER A 333 -3.63 -9.83 28.46
N PHE A 334 -3.55 -11.13 28.74
CA PHE A 334 -4.22 -12.24 28.02
C PHE A 334 -3.74 -12.42 26.56
N PHE A 335 -3.51 -11.30 25.85
CA PHE A 335 -3.02 -11.29 24.48
C PHE A 335 -1.50 -11.36 24.36
N SER A 336 -0.77 -11.01 25.41
CA SER A 336 0.70 -11.09 25.44
C SER A 336 1.20 -11.30 26.86
N TYR A 337 2.26 -12.10 26.97
CA TYR A 337 3.00 -12.38 28.21
C TYR A 337 4.44 -11.89 28.06
N THR A 338 4.92 -11.10 29.02
CA THR A 338 6.33 -10.64 29.06
C THR A 338 7.15 -11.63 29.87
N ALA A 339 8.02 -12.38 29.20
CA ALA A 339 8.94 -13.31 29.85
C ALA A 339 9.99 -12.56 30.71
N PRO A 340 10.46 -13.15 31.83
CA PRO A 340 11.44 -12.55 32.75
C PRO A 340 12.78 -12.17 32.10
#